data_AF-A0AA36NFV6-F1
#
_entry.id   AF-A0AA36NFV6-F1
#
_cell.length_a   1.000
_cell.length_b   1.000
_cell.length_c   1.000
_cell.angle_alpha   90.00
_cell.angle_beta   90.00
_cell.angle_gamma   90.00
#
_symmetry.space_group_name_H-M   'P 1'
#
loop_
_entity.id
_entity.type
_entity.pdbx_description
1 polymer ?
#
loop_
_entity_poly.entity_id
_entity_poly.type
_entity_poly.pdbx_seq_one_letter_code
_entity_poly.pdbx_strand_id
1 'polypeptide(L)'
;MDFLRRLNWSLDQAVDVFFTEGHSCPPEHVDARKVEAFFLKYASSEDQTIRPEGIEELCKDLSISALDPVTLVLAWHCRAHQMGIFTREEFTTGMQRLGADELPKLKAKVADMRQALQDRAACKEVYAFTFQFALDQGDACRWTCA
;
A
#
# COMPACT_ATOMS: atom_id res chain seq x y z
N MET A 1 12.18 38.34 -32.70
CA MET A 1 11.19 38.70 -31.67
C MET A 1 9.96 37.85 -31.89
N ASP A 2 9.79 36.88 -30.98
CA ASP A 2 8.50 36.32 -30.55
C ASP A 2 7.69 35.43 -31.49
N PHE A 3 8.07 34.16 -31.64
CA PHE A 3 7.08 33.12 -31.99
C PHE A 3 7.27 31.77 -31.26
N LEU A 4 7.97 31.76 -30.12
CA LEU A 4 7.97 30.68 -29.12
C LEU A 4 7.01 30.96 -27.95
N ARG A 5 6.03 31.85 -28.16
CA ARG A 5 5.17 32.36 -27.08
C ARG A 5 3.70 31.95 -27.18
N ARG A 6 3.40 30.88 -27.91
CA ARG A 6 2.05 30.30 -27.96
C ARG A 6 2.11 28.77 -27.94
N LEU A 7 2.82 28.25 -26.94
CA LEU A 7 2.37 27.03 -26.27
C LEU A 7 0.94 27.31 -25.79
N ASN A 8 -0.05 26.86 -26.55
CA ASN A 8 -1.38 26.63 -25.99
C ASN A 8 -1.62 25.13 -26.03
N TRP A 9 -0.80 24.42 -25.24
CA TRP A 9 -1.11 23.06 -24.81
C TRP A 9 -2.51 23.10 -24.22
N SER A 10 -3.44 22.45 -24.92
CA SER A 10 -4.85 22.37 -24.54
C SER A 10 -4.99 21.53 -23.28
N LEU A 11 -4.70 22.14 -22.13
CA LEU A 11 -5.03 21.63 -20.80
C LEU A 11 -6.54 21.80 -20.54
N ASP A 12 -7.18 22.70 -21.27
CA ASP A 12 -8.57 23.12 -21.05
C ASP A 12 -9.59 22.05 -21.48
N GLN A 13 -9.25 21.17 -22.42
CA GLN A 13 -10.16 20.09 -22.85
C GLN A 13 -10.15 18.84 -21.96
N ALA A 14 -9.09 18.62 -21.17
CA ALA A 14 -9.04 17.48 -20.25
C ALA A 14 -9.82 17.76 -18.96
N VAL A 15 -10.03 19.04 -18.64
CA VAL A 15 -10.68 19.48 -17.41
C VAL A 15 -12.20 19.41 -17.52
N ASP A 16 -12.77 19.64 -18.70
CA ASP A 16 -14.24 19.66 -18.88
C ASP A 16 -14.88 18.26 -18.76
N VAL A 17 -14.18 17.21 -19.21
CA VAL A 17 -14.59 15.80 -18.98
C VAL A 17 -14.59 15.47 -17.49
N PHE A 18 -13.62 16.02 -16.74
CA PHE A 18 -13.50 15.81 -15.30
C PHE A 18 -14.62 16.50 -14.50
N PHE A 19 -15.14 17.64 -14.96
CA PHE A 19 -16.21 18.36 -14.25
C PHE A 19 -17.63 17.89 -14.61
N THR A 20 -17.82 17.22 -15.75
CA THR A 20 -19.17 16.87 -16.23
C THR A 20 -19.70 15.54 -15.67
N GLU A 21 -18.82 14.62 -15.25
CA GLU A 21 -19.21 13.30 -14.70
C GLU A 21 -19.00 13.15 -13.19
N GLY A 22 -19.50 14.09 -12.38
CA GLY A 22 -20.01 13.83 -11.01
C GLY A 22 -19.32 12.80 -10.08
N HIS A 23 -17.99 12.64 -10.08
CA HIS A 23 -17.27 11.72 -9.18
C HIS A 23 -16.06 12.40 -8.52
N SER A 24 -16.27 12.79 -7.25
CA SER A 24 -15.32 12.78 -6.13
C SER A 24 -13.81 12.92 -6.36
N CYS A 25 -13.25 13.99 -5.78
CA CYS A 25 -11.84 14.23 -5.39
C CYS A 25 -10.74 14.01 -6.45
N PRO A 26 -9.77 14.94 -6.59
CA PRO A 26 -8.58 14.65 -7.39
C PRO A 26 -7.92 13.36 -6.86
N PRO A 27 -7.45 12.44 -7.72
CA PRO A 27 -6.64 11.33 -7.24
C PRO A 27 -5.47 11.94 -6.48
N GLU A 28 -5.31 11.62 -5.20
CA GLU A 28 -4.09 11.95 -4.45
C GLU A 28 -2.91 11.52 -5.34
N HIS A 29 -2.14 12.48 -5.84
CA HIS A 29 -1.11 12.20 -6.83
C HIS A 29 0.04 11.50 -6.12
N VAL A 30 0.04 10.17 -6.16
CA VAL A 30 1.10 9.35 -5.57
C VAL A 30 2.33 9.42 -6.47
N ASP A 31 3.37 10.11 -6.00
CA ASP A 31 4.65 10.21 -6.69
C ASP A 31 5.38 8.85 -6.67
N ALA A 32 5.40 8.14 -7.80
CA ALA A 32 6.05 6.82 -7.91
C ALA A 32 7.53 6.84 -7.47
N ARG A 33 8.25 7.95 -7.70
CA ARG A 33 9.64 8.12 -7.25
C ARG A 33 9.78 8.20 -5.74
N LYS A 34 8.81 8.83 -5.06
CA LYS A 34 8.79 8.91 -3.60
C LYS A 34 8.41 7.57 -2.99
N VAL A 35 7.45 6.86 -3.60
CA VAL A 35 7.10 5.48 -3.21
C VAL A 35 8.32 4.56 -3.33
N GLU A 36 9.10 4.67 -4.41
CA GLU A 36 10.34 3.89 -4.56
C GLU A 36 11.35 4.22 -3.46
N ALA A 37 11.59 5.51 -3.18
CA ALA A 37 12.48 5.91 -2.09
C ALA A 37 11.96 5.43 -0.72
N PHE A 38 10.64 5.42 -0.52
CA PHE A 38 10.00 4.93 0.68
C PHE A 38 10.16 3.42 0.82
N PHE A 39 10.01 2.66 -0.27
CA PHE A 39 10.26 1.22 -0.30
C PHE A 39 11.72 0.90 0.03
N LEU A 40 12.67 1.59 -0.62
CA LEU A 40 14.11 1.38 -0.42
C LEU A 40 14.58 1.65 1.01
N LYS A 41 13.83 2.44 1.78
CA LYS A 41 14.13 2.69 3.20
C LYS A 41 13.98 1.42 4.06
N TYR A 42 13.01 0.55 3.74
CA TYR A 42 12.70 -0.66 4.54
C TYR A 42 13.05 -1.97 3.81
N ALA A 43 13.39 -1.91 2.53
CA ALA A 43 13.78 -3.07 1.74
C ALA A 43 15.17 -3.58 2.14
N SER A 44 15.36 -4.89 2.12
CA SER A 44 16.68 -5.49 2.25
C SER A 44 17.52 -5.21 1.00
N SER A 45 18.80 -4.87 1.19
CA SER A 45 19.78 -4.67 0.12
C SER A 45 20.04 -5.92 -0.72
N GLU A 46 19.79 -7.10 -0.16
CA GLU A 46 20.10 -8.39 -0.82
C GLU A 46 18.98 -8.84 -1.75
N ASP A 47 17.74 -8.81 -1.28
CA ASP A 47 16.59 -9.40 -1.99
C ASP A 47 15.65 -8.36 -2.62
N GLN A 48 15.87 -7.06 -2.39
CA GLN A 48 14.96 -5.98 -2.82
C GLN A 48 13.49 -6.23 -2.42
N THR A 49 13.30 -6.81 -1.23
CA THR A 49 11.99 -7.06 -0.61
C THR A 49 12.01 -6.55 0.82
N ILE A 50 10.85 -6.12 1.32
CA ILE A 50 10.67 -5.77 2.73
C ILE A 50 10.39 -7.09 3.45
N ARG A 51 11.39 -7.56 4.19
CA ARG A 51 11.32 -8.75 5.04
C ARG A 51 10.66 -8.42 6.39
N PRO A 52 10.39 -9.41 7.27
CA PRO A 52 9.73 -9.16 8.55
C PRO A 52 10.40 -8.04 9.36
N GLU A 53 11.72 -7.95 9.33
CA GLU A 53 12.49 -6.91 10.04
C GLU A 53 12.14 -5.52 9.53
N GLY A 54 12.04 -5.35 8.20
CA GLY A 54 11.65 -4.09 7.57
C GLY A 54 10.17 -3.73 7.83
N ILE A 55 9.30 -4.74 7.92
CA ILE A 55 7.89 -4.54 8.30
C ILE A 55 7.78 -4.11 9.76
N GLU A 56 8.59 -4.68 10.67
CA GLU A 56 8.66 -4.26 12.06
C GLU A 56 9.11 -2.80 12.20
N GLU A 57 10.14 -2.40 11.45
CA GLU A 57 10.58 -1.00 11.40
C GLU A 57 9.49 -0.07 10.84
N LEU A 58 8.82 -0.47 9.75
CA LEU A 58 7.70 0.28 9.19
C LEU A 58 6.55 0.44 10.20
N CYS A 59 6.17 -0.64 10.90
CA CYS A 59 5.13 -0.60 11.92
C CYS A 59 5.52 0.31 13.09
N LYS A 60 6.79 0.25 13.52
CA LYS A 60 7.33 1.12 14.58
C LYS A 60 7.24 2.60 14.18
N ASP A 61 7.63 2.94 12.95
CA ASP A 61 7.54 4.29 12.39
C ASP A 61 6.08 4.79 12.28
N LEU A 62 5.16 3.89 11.93
CA LEU A 62 3.71 4.14 11.93
C LEU A 62 3.10 4.23 13.34
N SER A 63 3.87 3.89 14.39
CA SER A 63 3.44 3.82 15.78
C SER A 63 2.32 2.77 16.00
N ILE A 64 2.40 1.65 15.29
CA ILE A 64 1.51 0.49 15.44
C ILE A 64 2.33 -0.77 15.78
N SER A 65 1.67 -1.79 16.33
CA SER A 65 2.31 -3.09 16.56
C SER A 65 2.27 -3.93 15.27
N ALA A 66 3.32 -4.72 15.01
CA ALA A 66 3.32 -5.70 13.91
C ALA A 66 2.17 -6.73 14.05
N LEU A 67 1.66 -6.94 15.27
CA LEU A 67 0.51 -7.80 15.57
C LEU A 67 -0.84 -7.08 15.53
N ASP A 68 -0.86 -5.78 15.23
CA ASP A 68 -2.10 -5.00 15.14
C ASP A 68 -2.88 -5.42 13.88
N PRO A 69 -4.22 -5.59 13.94
CA PRO A 69 -5.02 -5.92 12.77
C PRO A 69 -4.91 -4.89 11.63
N VAL A 70 -4.51 -3.64 11.91
CA VAL A 70 -4.21 -2.66 10.86
C VAL A 70 -3.07 -3.12 9.96
N THR A 71 -2.07 -3.81 10.50
CA THR A 71 -0.96 -4.36 9.70
C THR A 71 -1.47 -5.38 8.69
N LEU A 72 -2.53 -6.12 9.02
CA LEU A 72 -3.20 -7.05 8.11
C LEU A 72 -3.97 -6.32 7.00
N VAL A 73 -4.61 -5.20 7.32
CA VAL A 73 -5.27 -4.33 6.34
C VAL A 73 -4.25 -3.76 5.37
N LEU A 74 -3.09 -3.32 5.86
CA LEU A 74 -1.98 -2.86 5.03
C LEU A 74 -1.51 -3.95 4.07
N ALA A 75 -1.28 -5.17 4.57
CA ALA A 75 -0.91 -6.31 3.76
C ALA A 75 -1.96 -6.64 2.68
N TRP A 76 -3.25 -6.49 3.02
CA TRP A 76 -4.36 -6.68 2.09
C TRP A 76 -4.38 -5.61 0.99
N HIS A 77 -4.14 -4.34 1.32
CA HIS A 77 -4.02 -3.27 0.31
C HIS A 77 -2.87 -3.53 -0.66
N CYS A 78 -1.73 -3.97 -0.14
CA CYS A 78 -0.56 -4.38 -0.93
C CYS A 78 -0.79 -5.68 -1.73
N ARG A 79 -1.85 -6.45 -1.43
CA ARG A 79 -2.10 -7.79 -1.98
C ARG A 79 -0.88 -8.70 -1.86
N ALA A 80 -0.24 -8.64 -0.70
CA ALA A 80 0.93 -9.43 -0.41
C ALA A 80 0.68 -10.92 -0.66
N HIS A 81 1.59 -11.54 -1.40
CA HIS A 81 1.51 -12.94 -1.74
C HIS A 81 1.96 -13.83 -0.58
N GLN A 82 2.99 -13.39 0.14
CA GLN A 82 3.58 -14.13 1.26
C GLN A 82 3.47 -13.35 2.57
N MET A 83 3.23 -14.05 3.67
CA MET A 83 3.17 -13.42 4.99
C MET A 83 4.53 -12.85 5.38
N GLY A 84 4.52 -11.60 5.86
CA GLY A 84 5.73 -10.97 6.37
C GLY A 84 6.76 -10.61 5.30
N ILE A 85 6.40 -10.68 4.02
CA ILE A 85 7.25 -10.22 2.91
C ILE A 85 6.43 -9.34 1.99
N PHE A 86 6.96 -8.16 1.67
CA PHE A 86 6.43 -7.33 0.59
C PHE A 86 7.47 -7.16 -0.51
N THR A 87 7.07 -7.53 -1.72
CA THR A 87 7.80 -7.18 -2.93
C THR A 87 7.61 -5.71 -3.27
N ARG A 88 8.51 -5.17 -4.10
CA ARG A 88 8.41 -3.79 -4.58
C ARG A 88 7.09 -3.50 -5.28
N GLU A 89 6.61 -4.44 -6.08
CA GLU A 89 5.37 -4.31 -6.86
C GLU A 89 4.15 -4.28 -5.94
N GLU A 90 4.09 -5.17 -4.95
CA GLU A 90 3.03 -5.22 -3.94
C GLU A 90 2.99 -3.94 -3.10
N PHE A 91 4.15 -3.50 -2.62
CA PHE A 91 4.26 -2.29 -1.82
C PHE A 91 3.83 -1.06 -2.62
N THR A 92 4.33 -0.92 -3.84
CA THR A 92 4.01 0.22 -4.72
C THR A 92 2.53 0.24 -5.07
N THR A 93 1.95 -0.92 -5.38
CA THR A 93 0.51 -1.05 -5.64
C THR A 93 -0.32 -0.69 -4.41
N GLY A 94 0.09 -1.13 -3.22
CA GLY A 94 -0.56 -0.79 -1.96
C GLY A 94 -0.52 0.70 -1.66
N MET A 95 0.63 1.33 -1.83
CA MET A 95 0.83 2.77 -1.64
C MET A 95 0.01 3.60 -2.62
N GLN A 96 -0.08 3.20 -3.88
CA GLN A 96 -0.94 3.84 -4.87
C GLN A 96 -2.42 3.74 -4.51
N ARG A 97 -2.88 2.58 -4.03
CA ARG A 97 -4.28 2.38 -3.61
C ARG A 97 -4.62 3.17 -2.35
N LEU A 98 -3.67 3.31 -1.44
CA LEU A 98 -3.84 4.07 -0.20
C LEU A 98 -3.69 5.59 -0.42
N GLY A 99 -3.19 6.02 -1.59
CA GLY A 99 -2.89 7.43 -1.83
C GLY A 99 -1.68 7.92 -1.03
N ALA A 100 -0.76 7.04 -0.62
CA ALA A 100 0.32 7.36 0.31
C ALA A 100 1.71 7.19 -0.31
N ASP A 101 2.36 8.28 -0.69
CA ASP A 101 3.74 8.28 -1.23
C ASP A 101 4.85 8.40 -0.17
N GLU A 102 4.49 8.65 1.09
CA GLU A 102 5.45 8.86 2.18
C GLU A 102 4.87 8.42 3.53
N LEU A 103 5.75 8.13 4.49
CA LEU A 103 5.39 7.70 5.85
C LEU A 103 4.30 8.56 6.53
N PRO A 104 4.36 9.92 6.54
CA PRO A 104 3.33 10.71 7.21
C PRO A 104 1.95 10.58 6.55
N LYS A 105 1.88 10.42 5.22
CA LYS A 105 0.63 10.16 4.50
C LYS A 105 0.09 8.79 4.85
N LEU A 106 0.94 7.76 4.87
CA LEU A 106 0.54 6.41 5.28
C LEU A 106 0.04 6.41 6.73
N LYS A 107 0.69 7.16 7.62
CA LYS A 107 0.29 7.32 9.02
C LYS A 107 -1.08 7.99 9.17
N ALA A 108 -1.42 8.96 8.32
CA ALA A 108 -2.76 9.56 8.32
C ALA A 108 -3.84 8.52 7.95
N LYS A 109 -3.55 7.61 7.01
CA LYS A 109 -4.46 6.54 6.58
C LYS A 109 -4.63 5.42 7.61
N VAL A 110 -3.77 5.32 8.64
CA VAL A 110 -3.89 4.31 9.70
C VAL A 110 -5.23 4.41 10.44
N ALA A 111 -5.72 5.63 10.68
CA ALA A 111 -7.02 5.85 11.32
C ALA A 111 -8.17 5.33 10.43
N ASP A 112 -8.11 5.61 9.12
CA ASP A 112 -9.08 5.14 8.13
C ASP A 112 -9.07 3.60 8.04
N MET A 113 -7.89 2.97 8.04
CA MET A 113 -7.76 1.51 8.06
C MET A 113 -8.37 0.89 9.33
N ARG A 114 -8.20 1.53 10.50
CA ARG A 114 -8.87 1.10 11.74
C ARG A 114 -10.39 1.20 11.64
N GLN A 115 -10.91 2.24 11.00
CA GLN A 115 -12.34 2.41 10.78
C GLN A 115 -12.88 1.37 9.80
N ALA A 116 -12.13 1.04 8.74
CA ALA A 116 -12.50 0.00 7.78
C ALA A 116 -12.66 -1.38 8.45
N LEU A 117 -11.87 -1.67 9.49
CA LEU A 117 -12.01 -2.91 10.28
C LEU A 117 -13.30 -2.98 11.11
N GLN A 118 -13.97 -1.86 11.36
CA GLN A 118 -15.29 -1.86 12.03
C GLN A 118 -16.39 -2.32 11.08
N ASP A 119 -16.19 -2.20 9.76
CA ASP A 119 -17.11 -2.72 8.77
C ASP A 119 -16.98 -4.25 8.66
N ARG A 120 -18.11 -4.95 8.80
CA ARG A 120 -18.14 -6.42 8.78
C ARG A 120 -17.72 -7.02 7.44
N ALA A 121 -18.00 -6.34 6.32
CA ALA A 121 -17.67 -6.87 5.00
C ALA A 121 -16.18 -6.76 4.74
N ALA A 122 -15.59 -5.58 4.98
CA ALA A 122 -14.16 -5.36 4.84
C ALA A 122 -13.35 -6.26 5.79
N CYS A 123 -13.78 -6.38 7.05
CA CYS A 123 -13.14 -7.27 8.02
C CYS A 123 -13.17 -8.74 7.57
N LYS A 124 -14.26 -9.21 6.97
CA LYS A 124 -14.36 -10.57 6.43
C LYS A 124 -13.38 -10.82 5.28
N GLU A 125 -13.20 -9.84 4.38
CA GLU A 125 -12.24 -9.95 3.28
C GLU A 125 -10.80 -9.97 3.76
N VAL A 126 -10.45 -9.06 4.69
CA VAL A 126 -9.12 -9.03 5.32
C VAL A 126 -8.86 -10.34 6.06
N TYR A 127 -9.83 -10.83 6.84
CA TYR A 127 -9.70 -12.10 7.53
C TYR A 127 -9.48 -13.27 6.55
N ALA A 128 -10.29 -13.37 5.49
CA ALA A 128 -10.15 -14.43 4.49
C ALA A 128 -8.79 -14.40 3.79
N PHE A 129 -8.28 -13.21 3.48
CA PHE A 129 -6.94 -13.02 2.93
C PHE A 129 -5.85 -13.46 3.92
N THR A 130 -5.94 -13.02 5.17
CA THR A 130 -4.96 -13.40 6.20
C THR A 130 -5.00 -14.87 6.57
N PHE A 131 -6.15 -15.52 6.41
CA PHE A 131 -6.28 -16.95 6.62
C PHE A 131 -5.45 -17.75 5.62
N GLN A 132 -5.29 -17.26 4.39
CA GLN A 132 -4.41 -17.89 3.40
C GLN A 132 -2.95 -17.93 3.88
N PHE A 133 -2.50 -16.88 4.56
CA PHE A 133 -1.17 -16.83 5.18
C PHE A 133 -0.98 -17.84 6.32
N ALA A 134 -2.03 -18.10 7.08
CA ALA A 134 -2.01 -19.09 8.14
C ALA A 134 -2.00 -20.53 7.60
N LEU A 135 -2.67 -20.77 6.48
CA LEU A 135 -2.69 -22.08 5.80
C LEU A 135 -1.33 -22.43 5.19
N ASP A 136 -0.67 -21.47 4.54
CA ASP A 136 0.65 -21.70 3.89
C ASP A 136 1.73 -22.14 4.89
N GLN A 137 1.65 -21.67 6.14
CA GLN A 137 2.51 -22.12 7.24
C GLN A 137 2.11 -23.48 7.84
N GLY A 138 0.85 -23.89 7.69
CA GLY A 138 0.31 -25.13 8.27
C GLY A 138 0.68 -26.40 7.49
N ASP A 139 1.01 -26.29 6.20
CA ASP A 139 1.36 -27.45 5.37
C ASP A 139 2.83 -27.91 5.52
N ALA A 140 3.69 -27.09 6.16
CA ALA A 140 5.08 -27.46 6.45
C ALA A 140 5.26 -28.40 7.66
N CYS A 141 4.25 -28.58 8.51
CA CYS A 141 4.33 -29.44 9.71
C CYS A 141 3.78 -30.86 9.50
N ARG A 142 3.81 -31.41 8.28
CA ARG A 142 3.33 -32.79 8.03
C ARG A 142 4.43 -33.84 7.84
N TRP A 143 5.72 -33.45 7.73
CA TRP A 143 6.80 -34.41 7.44
C TRP A 143 8.11 -34.07 8.13
N THR A 144 8.27 -34.45 9.39
CA THR A 144 9.50 -35.07 9.96
C THR A 144 9.31 -35.26 11.46
N CYS A 145 8.45 -36.22 11.82
CA CYS A 145 8.59 -37.00 13.04
C CYS A 145 8.56 -38.45 12.58
N ALA A 146 9.74 -38.99 12.26
CA ALA A 146 10.02 -40.41 12.10
C ALA A 146 11.50 -40.64 12.42
#